data_AF-A0A3N6NYY9-F1
#
_entry.id   AF-A0A3N6NYY9-F1
#
_cell.length_a   1.000
_cell.length_b   1.000
_cell.length_c   1.000
_cell.angle_alpha   90.00
_cell.angle_beta   90.00
_cell.angle_gamma   90.00
#
_symmetry.space_group_name_H-M   'P 1'
#
loop_
_entity.id
_entity.type
_entity.pdbx_description
1 polymer ?
#
loop_
_entity_poly.entity_id
_entity_poly.type
_entity_poly.pdbx_seq_one_letter_code
_entity_poly.pdbx_strand_id
1 'polypeptide(L)'
;MTRSIGIFGCGTIATEIARAIADGTLSADLAVVYDRHPENVTAIRDLFDDRSQPTAATQPSELLEADLVLEAAGQTAVEEIAADALAADRDCLLLSVGALAADDLREDVFAAAEESDGRLYAPSGAIAGLDAIKAAALTGDLESVSLTTTKPPAGLEGAPYVVENGIDLSAVDEPTVIFEGPATEAAAAFPSNINVAVALSLAGIGPDETAVRIVADPDEENNVHRISADGDMGHIETTVQNVPSPTNPKTSYLAAISAIEKLRSLETAIDVGT
;
A
#
# COMPACT_ATOMS: atom_id res chain seq x y z
N MET A 1 22.28 -9.88 11.29
CA MET A 1 21.80 -11.05 10.55
C MET A 1 20.84 -10.52 9.52
N THR A 2 20.88 -11.02 8.29
CA THR A 2 19.93 -10.59 7.25
C THR A 2 18.54 -11.08 7.62
N ARG A 3 17.55 -10.19 7.59
CA ARG A 3 16.16 -10.51 7.93
C ARG A 3 15.54 -11.44 6.90
N SER A 4 14.85 -12.47 7.38
CA SER A 4 14.08 -13.39 6.53
C SER A 4 12.68 -12.84 6.25
N ILE A 5 12.21 -12.99 5.01
CA ILE A 5 10.93 -12.47 4.53
C ILE A 5 10.06 -13.63 4.06
N GLY A 6 8.80 -13.62 4.50
CA GLY A 6 7.72 -14.44 3.99
C GLY A 6 6.76 -13.58 3.17
N ILE A 7 6.46 -13.94 1.92
CA ILE A 7 5.54 -13.15 1.08
C ILE A 7 4.19 -13.87 0.91
N PHE A 8 3.11 -13.18 1.28
CA PHE A 8 1.74 -13.51 0.89
C PHE A 8 1.39 -12.78 -0.42
N GLY A 9 1.27 -13.51 -1.51
CA GLY A 9 0.89 -13.01 -2.82
C GLY A 9 2.10 -12.90 -3.72
N CYS A 10 2.10 -13.62 -4.84
CA CYS A 10 3.20 -13.70 -5.78
C CYS A 10 2.89 -12.90 -7.06
N GLY A 11 2.19 -11.78 -6.91
CA GLY A 11 1.81 -10.88 -8.01
C GLY A 11 2.93 -9.95 -8.47
N THR A 12 2.57 -8.85 -9.15
CA THR A 12 3.55 -7.93 -9.75
C THR A 12 4.50 -7.33 -8.73
N ILE A 13 4.00 -6.74 -7.63
CA ILE A 13 4.85 -6.07 -6.64
C ILE A 13 5.79 -7.06 -5.96
N ALA A 14 5.26 -8.21 -5.55
CA ALA A 14 6.06 -9.29 -4.97
C ALA A 14 7.15 -9.80 -5.92
N THR A 15 6.85 -9.88 -7.22
CA THR A 15 7.85 -10.26 -8.23
C THR A 15 8.97 -9.21 -8.32
N GLU A 16 8.66 -7.91 -8.29
CA GLU A 16 9.71 -6.88 -8.32
C GLU A 16 10.56 -6.90 -7.04
N ILE A 17 9.95 -7.13 -5.87
CA ILE A 17 10.68 -7.30 -4.60
C ILE A 17 11.57 -8.55 -4.66
N ALA A 18 11.03 -9.69 -5.11
CA ALA A 18 11.78 -10.93 -5.25
C ALA A 18 12.96 -10.78 -6.22
N ARG A 19 12.80 -10.06 -7.32
CA ARG A 19 13.90 -9.72 -8.25
C ARG A 19 14.98 -8.88 -7.55
N ALA A 20 14.59 -7.84 -6.82
CA ALA A 20 15.53 -7.01 -6.10
C ALA A 20 16.31 -7.80 -5.03
N ILE A 21 15.70 -8.82 -4.43
CA ILE A 21 16.40 -9.74 -3.52
C ILE A 21 17.35 -10.64 -4.31
N ALA A 22 16.87 -11.27 -5.39
CA ALA A 22 17.63 -12.22 -6.19
C ALA A 22 18.85 -11.61 -6.87
N ASP A 23 18.76 -10.36 -7.34
CA ASP A 23 19.87 -9.64 -7.97
C ASP A 23 20.80 -8.90 -6.98
N GLY A 24 20.47 -8.94 -5.68
CA GLY A 24 21.25 -8.35 -4.60
C GLY A 24 21.05 -6.85 -4.40
N THR A 25 20.10 -6.21 -5.10
CA THR A 25 19.71 -4.81 -4.86
C THR A 25 19.16 -4.61 -3.45
N LEU A 26 18.40 -5.58 -2.95
CA LEU A 26 17.86 -5.63 -1.59
C LEU A 26 18.55 -6.75 -0.81
N SER A 27 19.30 -6.38 0.23
CA SER A 27 19.94 -7.35 1.13
C SER A 27 18.94 -7.94 2.12
N ALA A 28 18.13 -8.89 1.66
CA ALA A 28 17.19 -9.66 2.46
C ALA A 28 17.25 -11.16 2.10
N ASP A 29 16.66 -12.03 2.91
CA ASP A 29 16.50 -13.45 2.60
C ASP A 29 15.03 -13.76 2.32
N LEU A 30 14.68 -14.16 1.09
CA LEU A 30 13.33 -14.59 0.77
C LEU A 30 13.17 -16.05 1.16
N ALA A 31 12.60 -16.30 2.34
CA ALA A 31 12.57 -17.63 2.94
C ALA A 31 11.37 -18.46 2.49
N VAL A 32 10.19 -17.83 2.38
CA VAL A 32 8.94 -18.53 2.12
C VAL A 32 7.98 -17.66 1.31
N VAL A 33 7.23 -18.28 0.40
CA VAL A 33 6.25 -17.60 -0.44
C VAL A 33 4.96 -18.41 -0.49
N TYR A 34 3.84 -17.70 -0.48
CA TYR A 34 2.50 -18.25 -0.59
C TYR A 34 1.70 -17.48 -1.63
N ASP A 35 0.99 -18.18 -2.51
CA ASP A 35 -0.07 -17.63 -3.36
C ASP A 35 -1.13 -18.71 -3.54
N ARG A 36 -2.38 -18.28 -3.70
CA ARG A 36 -3.48 -19.18 -4.04
C ARG A 36 -3.33 -19.78 -5.44
N HIS A 37 -2.48 -19.19 -6.28
CA HIS A 37 -2.15 -19.59 -7.65
C HIS A 37 -0.73 -20.18 -7.70
N PRO A 38 -0.58 -21.52 -7.77
CA PRO A 38 0.73 -22.18 -7.75
C PRO A 38 1.70 -21.73 -8.85
N GLU A 39 1.18 -21.28 -9.99
CA GLU A 39 1.97 -20.73 -11.09
C GLU A 39 2.71 -19.45 -10.70
N ASN A 40 2.13 -18.61 -9.85
CA ASN A 40 2.77 -17.37 -9.38
C ASN A 40 3.91 -17.70 -8.40
N VAL A 41 3.71 -18.69 -7.53
CA VAL A 41 4.76 -19.21 -6.64
C VAL A 41 5.95 -19.72 -7.46
N THR A 42 5.65 -20.50 -8.51
CA THR A 42 6.68 -21.04 -9.42
C THR A 42 7.45 -19.89 -10.08
N ALA A 43 6.75 -18.88 -10.60
CA ALA A 43 7.37 -17.73 -11.25
C ALA A 43 8.33 -16.95 -10.33
N ILE A 44 8.00 -16.78 -9.04
CA ILE A 44 8.93 -16.16 -8.08
C ILE A 44 10.13 -17.07 -7.80
N ARG A 45 9.91 -18.37 -7.59
CA ARG A 45 10.99 -19.32 -7.30
C ARG A 45 12.00 -19.43 -8.44
N ASP A 46 11.53 -19.34 -9.68
CA ASP A 46 12.38 -19.35 -10.89
C ASP A 46 13.31 -18.13 -11.01
N LEU A 47 13.12 -17.09 -10.19
CA LEU A 47 14.06 -15.96 -10.10
C LEU A 47 15.35 -16.29 -9.34
N PHE A 48 15.35 -17.37 -8.56
CA PHE A 48 16.44 -17.75 -7.67
C PHE A 48 17.14 -19.03 -8.17
N ASP A 49 18.44 -19.12 -7.91
CA ASP A 49 19.19 -20.37 -8.06
C ASP A 49 18.61 -21.47 -7.15
N ASP A 50 18.72 -22.75 -7.54
CA ASP A 50 18.20 -23.91 -6.81
C ASP A 50 18.57 -23.96 -5.31
N ARG A 51 19.69 -23.34 -4.93
CA ARG A 51 20.20 -23.33 -3.54
C ARG A 51 19.62 -22.21 -2.68
N SER A 52 18.96 -21.24 -3.28
CA SER A 52 18.41 -20.03 -2.63
C SER A 52 16.93 -19.83 -2.97
N GLN A 53 16.26 -20.87 -3.49
CA GLN A 53 14.83 -20.77 -3.76
C GLN A 53 14.04 -20.67 -2.45
N PRO A 54 13.04 -19.78 -2.37
CA PRO A 54 12.14 -19.77 -1.24
C PRO A 54 11.32 -21.05 -1.18
N THR A 55 10.94 -21.42 0.04
CA THR A 55 9.99 -22.50 0.30
C THR A 55 8.62 -22.11 -0.25
N ALA A 56 7.98 -23.01 -0.98
CA ALA A 56 6.60 -22.85 -1.40
C ALA A 56 5.68 -23.28 -0.25
N ALA A 57 5.07 -22.32 0.44
CA ALA A 57 4.13 -22.59 1.52
C ALA A 57 2.83 -23.20 0.98
N THR A 58 2.20 -24.05 1.78
CA THR A 58 0.90 -24.66 1.45
C THR A 58 -0.29 -23.93 2.08
N GLN A 59 -0.03 -23.11 3.08
CA GLN A 59 -1.02 -22.29 3.79
C GLN A 59 -0.38 -20.99 4.31
N PRO A 60 -1.16 -19.91 4.55
CA PRO A 60 -0.63 -18.62 4.98
C PRO A 60 0.18 -18.67 6.28
N SER A 61 -0.19 -19.51 7.24
CA SER A 61 0.48 -19.58 8.56
C SER A 61 1.93 -20.06 8.49
N GLU A 62 2.35 -20.71 7.41
CA GLU A 62 3.76 -21.08 7.19
C GLU A 62 4.63 -19.84 6.92
N LEU A 63 4.04 -18.70 6.55
CA LEU A 63 4.78 -17.43 6.40
C LEU A 63 5.35 -16.93 7.73
N LEU A 64 4.80 -17.36 8.87
CA LEU A 64 5.23 -17.00 10.22
C LEU A 64 6.58 -17.62 10.63
N GLU A 65 7.14 -18.49 9.79
CA GLU A 65 8.51 -18.99 9.95
C GLU A 65 9.56 -17.92 9.65
N ALA A 66 9.20 -16.87 8.89
CA ALA A 66 10.05 -15.73 8.60
C ALA A 66 9.98 -14.65 9.69
N ASP A 67 10.99 -13.77 9.72
CA ASP A 67 11.06 -12.63 10.64
C ASP A 67 10.07 -11.52 10.27
N LEU A 68 9.80 -11.36 8.98
CA LEU A 68 8.87 -10.37 8.44
C LEU A 68 7.90 -11.02 7.45
N VAL A 69 6.60 -10.81 7.64
CA VAL A 69 5.56 -11.15 6.68
C VAL A 69 5.24 -9.93 5.81
N LEU A 70 5.33 -10.09 4.50
CA LEU A 70 4.97 -9.08 3.51
C LEU A 70 3.69 -9.48 2.79
N GLU A 71 2.65 -8.66 2.90
CA GLU A 71 1.39 -8.83 2.18
C GLU A 71 1.44 -8.06 0.85
N ALA A 72 1.17 -8.78 -0.25
CA ALA A 72 1.11 -8.29 -1.62
C ALA A 72 0.01 -8.98 -2.45
N ALA A 73 -1.08 -9.40 -1.81
CA ALA A 73 -2.15 -10.22 -2.39
C ALA A 73 -3.53 -9.52 -2.45
N GLY A 74 -3.76 -8.52 -1.61
CA GLY A 74 -5.05 -7.82 -1.49
C GLY A 74 -5.60 -7.81 -0.08
N GLN A 75 -6.73 -7.12 0.12
CA GLN A 75 -7.33 -6.89 1.43
C GLN A 75 -7.69 -8.17 2.19
N THR A 76 -8.21 -9.19 1.51
CA THR A 76 -8.50 -10.49 2.14
C THR A 76 -7.25 -11.17 2.70
N ALA A 77 -6.08 -10.96 2.11
CA ALA A 77 -4.84 -11.50 2.66
C ALA A 77 -4.43 -10.76 3.95
N VAL A 78 -4.72 -9.46 4.05
CA VAL A 78 -4.51 -8.68 5.28
C VAL A 78 -5.35 -9.27 6.42
N GLU A 79 -6.64 -9.51 6.18
CA GLU A 79 -7.55 -10.15 7.13
C GLU A 79 -7.05 -11.53 7.61
N GLU A 80 -6.40 -12.30 6.72
CA GLU A 80 -5.94 -13.65 7.01
C GLU A 80 -4.61 -13.72 7.78
N ILE A 81 -3.73 -12.72 7.67
CA ILE A 81 -2.34 -12.86 8.15
C ILE A 81 -1.84 -11.74 9.06
N ALA A 82 -2.43 -10.54 9.01
CA ALA A 82 -1.82 -9.38 9.68
C ALA A 82 -1.79 -9.51 11.21
N ALA A 83 -2.94 -9.83 11.82
CA ALA A 83 -3.03 -10.03 13.27
C ALA A 83 -2.23 -11.26 13.72
N ASP A 84 -2.28 -12.35 12.95
CA ASP A 84 -1.54 -13.59 13.25
C ASP A 84 -0.01 -13.37 13.20
N ALA A 85 0.48 -12.57 12.25
CA ALA A 85 1.89 -12.21 12.16
C ALA A 85 2.36 -11.43 13.38
N LEU A 86 1.61 -10.41 13.78
CA LEU A 86 1.92 -9.58 14.94
C LEU A 86 1.81 -10.39 16.24
N ALA A 87 0.76 -11.19 16.41
CA ALA A 87 0.61 -12.07 17.58
C ALA A 87 1.74 -13.12 17.71
N ALA A 88 2.45 -13.41 16.63
CA ALA A 88 3.63 -14.28 16.60
C ALA A 88 4.97 -13.52 16.70
N ASP A 89 4.94 -12.25 17.13
CA ASP A 89 6.11 -11.36 17.24
C ASP A 89 6.87 -11.18 15.92
N ARG A 90 6.15 -11.21 14.79
CA ARG A 90 6.71 -10.97 13.46
C ARG A 90 6.43 -9.55 13.01
N ASP A 91 7.39 -8.99 12.31
CA ASP A 91 7.15 -7.76 11.58
C ASP A 91 6.14 -8.03 10.45
N CYS A 92 5.25 -7.08 10.19
CA CYS A 92 4.23 -7.19 9.16
C CYS A 92 4.28 -5.97 8.25
N LEU A 93 4.49 -6.15 6.94
CA LEU A 93 4.45 -5.08 5.95
C LEU A 93 3.21 -5.27 5.06
N LEU A 94 2.29 -4.30 5.08
CA LEU A 94 1.05 -4.34 4.30
C LEU A 94 1.12 -3.41 3.09
N LEU A 95 0.87 -3.95 1.90
CA LEU A 95 0.68 -3.13 0.69
C LEU A 95 -0.79 -2.78 0.46
N SER A 96 -1.69 -3.65 0.89
CA SER A 96 -3.14 -3.48 0.79
C SER A 96 -3.72 -2.85 2.05
N VAL A 97 -3.05 -1.80 2.56
CA VAL A 97 -3.43 -1.09 3.80
C VAL A 97 -4.86 -0.57 3.79
N GLY A 98 -5.49 -0.46 2.61
CA GLY A 98 -6.91 -0.15 2.48
C GLY A 98 -7.84 -1.07 3.26
N ALA A 99 -7.43 -2.31 3.56
CA ALA A 99 -8.19 -3.20 4.43
C ALA A 99 -8.46 -2.58 5.82
N LEU A 100 -7.55 -1.72 6.31
CA LEU A 100 -7.66 -1.04 7.60
C LEU A 100 -8.60 0.19 7.57
N ALA A 101 -9.33 0.40 6.46
CA ALA A 101 -10.47 1.32 6.45
C ALA A 101 -11.60 0.79 7.35
N ALA A 102 -11.77 -0.54 7.44
CA ALA A 102 -12.78 -1.14 8.29
C ALA A 102 -12.33 -1.08 9.76
N ASP A 103 -13.21 -0.57 10.62
CA ASP A 103 -12.91 -0.34 12.04
C ASP A 103 -12.55 -1.63 12.77
N ASP A 104 -13.37 -2.68 12.64
CA ASP A 104 -13.15 -3.96 13.33
C ASP A 104 -11.77 -4.56 13.01
N LEU A 105 -11.40 -4.63 11.72
CA LEU A 105 -10.10 -5.17 11.32
C LEU A 105 -8.94 -4.27 11.77
N ARG A 106 -9.11 -2.94 11.70
CA ARG A 106 -8.08 -1.99 12.15
C ARG A 106 -7.84 -2.12 13.64
N GLU A 107 -8.90 -2.20 14.44
CA GLU A 107 -8.80 -2.39 15.89
C GLU A 107 -8.09 -3.69 16.25
N ASP A 108 -8.46 -4.80 15.62
CA ASP A 108 -7.82 -6.11 15.86
C ASP A 108 -6.33 -6.10 15.51
N VAL A 109 -5.97 -5.56 14.33
CA VAL A 109 -4.58 -5.49 13.88
C VAL A 109 -3.74 -4.53 14.74
N PHE A 110 -4.31 -3.41 15.17
CA PHE A 110 -3.59 -2.43 16.00
C PHE A 110 -3.40 -2.95 17.43
N ALA A 111 -4.42 -3.59 18.00
CA ALA A 111 -4.28 -4.26 19.30
C ALA A 111 -3.19 -5.33 19.26
N ALA A 112 -3.17 -6.17 18.21
CA ALA A 112 -2.11 -7.16 18.02
C ALA A 112 -0.72 -6.51 17.88
N ALA A 113 -0.60 -5.38 17.17
CA ALA A 113 0.66 -4.65 17.03
C ALA A 113 1.15 -4.03 18.36
N GLU A 114 0.24 -3.55 19.21
CA GLU A 114 0.58 -2.96 20.51
C GLU A 114 1.04 -4.01 21.53
N GLU A 115 0.55 -5.25 21.42
CA GLU A 115 0.93 -6.37 22.30
C GLU A 115 2.18 -7.14 21.82
N SER A 116 2.63 -6.90 20.58
CA SER A 116 3.71 -7.61 19.90
C SER A 116 5.09 -6.96 20.09
N ASP A 117 6.16 -7.77 20.06
CA ASP A 117 7.53 -7.27 19.86
C ASP A 117 7.82 -6.93 18.38
N GLY A 118 6.94 -7.38 17.47
CA GLY A 118 6.95 -7.09 16.05
C GLY A 118 6.36 -5.71 15.72
N ARG A 119 6.53 -5.28 14.47
CA ARG A 119 6.09 -3.97 13.98
C ARG A 119 5.24 -4.08 12.74
N LEU A 120 4.14 -3.32 12.72
CA LEU A 120 3.35 -3.07 11.53
C LEU A 120 3.97 -1.95 10.70
N TYR A 121 4.14 -2.19 9.40
CA TYR A 121 4.60 -1.22 8.43
C TYR A 121 3.60 -1.07 7.28
N ALA A 122 3.30 0.18 6.93
CA ALA A 122 2.64 0.54 5.69
C ALA A 122 3.57 1.51 4.92
N PRO A 123 4.17 1.10 3.79
CA PRO A 123 4.96 2.01 2.98
C PRO A 123 4.06 3.10 2.36
N SER A 124 4.68 4.17 1.85
CA SER A 124 3.93 5.29 1.27
C SER A 124 3.15 4.92 0.00
N GLY A 125 3.48 3.80 -0.64
CA GLY A 125 2.80 3.35 -1.84
C GLY A 125 3.01 4.33 -2.98
N ALA A 126 1.91 4.84 -3.55
CA ALA A 126 1.96 5.72 -4.72
C ALA A 126 1.94 7.23 -4.37
N ILE A 127 2.14 7.60 -3.10
CA ILE A 127 2.18 8.98 -2.62
C ILE A 127 3.50 9.33 -1.93
N ALA A 128 3.70 10.62 -1.66
CA ALA A 128 4.84 11.18 -0.95
C ALA A 128 4.38 12.19 0.10
N GLY A 129 5.18 12.39 1.16
CA GLY A 129 4.90 13.36 2.22
C GLY A 129 4.26 12.76 3.48
N LEU A 130 4.11 11.43 3.58
CA LEU A 130 3.59 10.80 4.81
C LEU A 130 4.46 11.07 6.03
N ASP A 131 5.76 11.25 5.84
CA ASP A 131 6.71 11.71 6.87
C ASP A 131 6.31 13.09 7.42
N ALA A 132 6.05 14.06 6.55
CA ALA A 132 5.62 15.40 6.93
C ALA A 132 4.23 15.40 7.59
N ILE A 133 3.29 14.60 7.09
CA ILE A 133 1.94 14.46 7.67
C ILE A 133 2.03 13.84 9.08
N LYS A 134 2.77 12.75 9.27
CA LYS A 134 3.01 12.16 10.60
C LYS A 134 3.61 13.19 11.56
N ALA A 135 4.61 13.94 11.11
CA ALA A 135 5.26 14.96 11.93
C ALA A 135 4.27 16.08 12.33
N ALA A 136 3.41 16.51 11.42
CA ALA A 136 2.37 17.49 11.68
C ALA A 136 1.28 16.96 12.63
N ALA A 137 0.93 15.67 12.54
CA ALA A 137 -0.05 15.03 13.41
C ALA A 137 0.38 14.97 14.88
N LEU A 138 1.70 14.97 15.17
CA LEU A 138 2.22 14.87 16.53
C LEU A 138 1.79 16.01 17.45
N THR A 139 1.59 17.22 16.93
CA THR A 139 1.21 18.37 17.76
C THR A 139 -0.30 18.46 17.99
N GLY A 140 -1.10 17.67 17.25
CA GLY A 140 -2.55 17.72 17.30
C GLY A 140 -3.16 18.93 16.59
N ASP A 141 -2.36 19.69 15.83
CA ASP A 141 -2.78 20.95 15.20
C ASP A 141 -3.11 20.79 13.69
N LEU A 142 -3.21 19.55 13.18
CA LEU A 142 -3.66 19.30 11.81
C LEU A 142 -5.17 19.57 11.73
N GLU A 143 -5.54 20.66 11.07
CA GLU A 143 -6.92 21.10 10.91
C GLU A 143 -7.61 20.41 9.72
N SER A 144 -6.86 20.14 8.66
CA SER A 144 -7.39 19.42 7.50
C SER A 144 -6.32 18.61 6.79
N VAL A 145 -6.74 17.46 6.25
CA VAL A 145 -5.95 16.61 5.37
C VAL A 145 -6.84 16.19 4.22
N SER A 146 -6.36 16.35 2.99
CA SER A 146 -7.08 15.94 1.80
C SER A 146 -6.19 15.23 0.79
N LEU A 147 -6.79 14.27 0.09
CA LEU A 147 -6.21 13.57 -1.05
C LEU A 147 -7.07 13.83 -2.28
N THR A 148 -6.50 14.48 -3.30
CA THR A 148 -7.09 14.51 -4.64
C THR A 148 -6.38 13.48 -5.51
N THR A 149 -7.14 12.55 -6.08
CA THR A 149 -6.65 11.59 -7.06
C THR A 149 -7.26 11.88 -8.42
N THR A 150 -6.43 12.30 -9.37
CA THR A 150 -6.82 12.51 -10.76
C THR A 150 -6.40 11.30 -11.59
N LYS A 151 -7.30 10.84 -12.46
CA LYS A 151 -7.07 9.70 -13.35
C LYS A 151 -7.63 9.99 -14.75
N PRO A 152 -7.07 9.36 -15.80
CA PRO A 152 -7.79 9.24 -17.07
C PRO A 152 -9.17 8.62 -16.82
N PRO A 153 -10.24 9.02 -17.56
CA PRO A 153 -11.57 8.45 -17.41
C PRO A 153 -11.57 6.91 -17.47
N ALA A 154 -10.78 6.32 -18.37
CA ALA A 154 -10.62 4.87 -18.48
C ALA A 154 -10.12 4.19 -17.19
N GLY A 155 -9.36 4.91 -16.35
CA GLY A 155 -8.86 4.42 -15.06
C GLY A 155 -9.90 4.38 -13.93
N LEU A 156 -11.11 4.87 -14.19
CA LEU A 156 -12.26 4.86 -13.27
C LEU A 156 -13.39 3.92 -13.74
N GLU A 157 -13.25 3.31 -14.92
CA GLU A 157 -14.24 2.37 -15.45
C GLU A 157 -14.46 1.19 -14.49
N GLY A 158 -15.73 0.86 -14.25
CA GLY A 158 -16.12 -0.26 -13.40
C GLY A 158 -15.95 -0.02 -11.90
N ALA A 159 -15.53 1.18 -11.46
CA ALA A 159 -15.56 1.53 -10.04
C ALA A 159 -17.01 1.47 -9.51
N PRO A 160 -17.25 0.88 -8.31
CA PRO A 160 -18.59 0.73 -7.75
C PRO A 160 -19.43 2.01 -7.81
N TYR A 161 -18.86 3.14 -7.39
CA TYR A 161 -19.57 4.43 -7.38
C TYR A 161 -19.95 4.92 -8.79
N VAL A 162 -19.08 4.73 -9.78
CA VAL A 162 -19.36 5.10 -11.18
C VAL A 162 -20.53 4.28 -11.73
N VAL A 163 -20.54 2.98 -11.46
CA VAL A 163 -21.58 2.06 -11.95
C VAL A 163 -22.91 2.33 -11.26
N GLU A 164 -22.92 2.45 -9.92
CA GLU A 164 -24.13 2.66 -9.12
C GLU A 164 -24.81 3.99 -9.42
N ASN A 165 -24.02 5.04 -9.70
CA ASN A 165 -24.54 6.37 -10.04
C ASN A 165 -24.74 6.60 -11.54
N GLY A 166 -24.44 5.59 -12.39
CA GLY A 166 -24.63 5.69 -13.85
C GLY A 166 -23.81 6.81 -14.50
N ILE A 167 -22.59 7.03 -14.02
CA ILE A 167 -21.70 8.10 -14.50
C ILE A 167 -21.13 7.71 -15.86
N ASP A 168 -21.42 8.50 -16.89
CA ASP A 168 -20.85 8.31 -18.23
C ASP A 168 -19.47 8.98 -18.34
N LEU A 169 -18.42 8.19 -18.07
CA LEU A 169 -17.04 8.63 -18.16
C LEU A 169 -16.61 9.03 -19.58
N SER A 170 -17.31 8.57 -20.62
CA SER A 170 -17.00 8.95 -22.01
C SER A 170 -17.45 10.37 -22.37
N ALA A 171 -18.33 10.95 -21.56
CA ALA A 171 -18.83 12.31 -21.72
C ALA A 171 -17.97 13.35 -20.97
N VAL A 172 -16.93 12.92 -20.24
CA VAL A 172 -16.02 13.82 -19.53
C VAL A 172 -15.03 14.44 -20.52
N ASP A 173 -15.19 15.73 -20.81
CA ASP A 173 -14.36 16.51 -21.74
C ASP A 173 -13.48 17.57 -21.04
N GLU A 174 -13.64 17.75 -19.74
CA GLU A 174 -12.80 18.59 -18.88
C GLU A 174 -12.61 17.95 -17.49
N PRO A 175 -11.61 18.37 -16.69
CA PRO A 175 -11.36 17.81 -15.36
C PRO A 175 -12.61 17.88 -14.48
N THR A 176 -13.17 16.73 -14.14
CA THR A 176 -14.47 16.60 -13.47
C THR A 176 -14.35 15.82 -12.18
N VAL A 177 -14.84 16.39 -11.07
CA VAL A 177 -14.95 15.68 -9.79
C VAL A 177 -16.03 14.62 -9.89
N ILE A 178 -15.62 13.35 -9.78
CA ILE A 178 -16.51 12.18 -9.82
C ILE A 178 -17.00 11.84 -8.41
N PHE A 179 -16.17 12.08 -7.40
CA PHE A 179 -16.49 11.81 -6.00
C PHE A 179 -15.78 12.80 -5.08
N GLU A 180 -16.46 13.18 -4.01
CA GLU A 180 -15.90 13.95 -2.90
C GLU A 180 -16.57 13.49 -1.60
N GLY A 181 -15.77 13.09 -0.62
CA GLY A 181 -16.24 12.53 0.65
C GLY A 181 -15.09 12.06 1.55
N PRO A 182 -15.39 11.52 2.74
CA PRO A 182 -14.36 10.99 3.64
C PRO A 182 -13.66 9.75 3.06
N ALA A 183 -12.47 9.42 3.57
CA ALA A 183 -11.71 8.26 3.11
C ALA A 183 -12.45 6.93 3.35
N THR A 184 -13.27 6.85 4.41
CA THR A 184 -14.13 5.69 4.71
C THR A 184 -15.19 5.44 3.63
N GLU A 185 -15.77 6.49 3.03
CA GLU A 185 -16.70 6.34 1.91
C GLU A 185 -15.95 6.05 0.60
N ALA A 186 -14.83 6.74 0.37
CA ALA A 186 -13.99 6.54 -0.81
C ALA A 186 -13.48 5.10 -0.93
N ALA A 187 -13.23 4.45 0.20
CA ALA A 187 -12.79 3.06 0.31
C ALA A 187 -13.74 2.09 -0.41
N ALA A 188 -15.04 2.17 -0.11
CA ALA A 188 -16.06 1.33 -0.73
C ALA A 188 -16.34 1.76 -2.19
N ALA A 189 -16.34 3.08 -2.44
CA ALA A 189 -16.64 3.67 -3.73
C ALA A 189 -15.57 3.38 -4.80
N PHE A 190 -14.28 3.37 -4.41
CA PHE A 190 -13.12 3.21 -5.29
C PHE A 190 -12.06 2.27 -4.70
N PRO A 191 -12.29 0.94 -4.71
CA PRO A 191 -11.37 -0.03 -4.09
C PRO A 191 -9.94 -0.02 -4.69
N SER A 192 -9.73 0.51 -5.89
CA SER A 192 -8.39 0.65 -6.48
C SER A 192 -7.59 1.86 -5.96
N ASN A 193 -8.24 2.82 -5.29
CA ASN A 193 -7.61 4.05 -4.80
C ASN A 193 -7.50 4.09 -3.26
N ILE A 194 -8.11 3.12 -2.58
CA ILE A 194 -8.23 3.07 -1.12
C ILE A 194 -6.89 3.04 -0.39
N ASN A 195 -5.87 2.35 -0.91
CA ASN A 195 -4.61 2.15 -0.17
C ASN A 195 -3.91 3.47 0.14
N VAL A 196 -3.84 4.40 -0.82
CA VAL A 196 -3.20 5.71 -0.60
C VAL A 196 -4.03 6.61 0.31
N ALA A 197 -5.36 6.54 0.23
CA ALA A 197 -6.25 7.28 1.11
C ALA A 197 -6.14 6.82 2.55
N VAL A 198 -6.14 5.50 2.78
CA VAL A 198 -5.99 4.93 4.12
C VAL A 198 -4.58 5.14 4.66
N ALA A 199 -3.53 4.97 3.85
CA ALA A 199 -2.16 5.27 4.29
C ALA A 199 -2.02 6.73 4.78
N LEU A 200 -2.59 7.69 4.04
CA LEU A 200 -2.62 9.09 4.44
C LEU A 200 -3.43 9.30 5.72
N SER A 201 -4.59 8.66 5.81
CA SER A 201 -5.49 8.77 6.96
C SER A 201 -4.84 8.27 8.24
N LEU A 202 -4.16 7.11 8.18
CA LEU A 202 -3.45 6.52 9.31
C LEU A 202 -2.22 7.34 9.72
N ALA A 203 -1.60 8.05 8.78
CA ALA A 203 -0.49 8.96 9.06
C ALA A 203 -0.96 10.32 9.65
N GLY A 204 -2.20 10.72 9.35
CA GLY A 204 -2.76 12.03 9.67
C GLY A 204 -3.87 11.96 10.70
N ILE A 205 -5.03 12.49 10.32
CA ILE A 205 -6.18 12.76 11.21
C ILE A 205 -7.24 11.65 11.21
N GLY A 206 -6.90 10.45 10.74
CA GLY A 206 -7.82 9.33 10.65
C GLY A 206 -8.73 9.36 9.40
N PRO A 207 -9.41 8.23 9.10
CA PRO A 207 -10.07 8.02 7.81
C PRO A 207 -11.41 8.76 7.67
N ASP A 208 -12.08 9.08 8.77
CA ASP A 208 -13.34 9.85 8.72
C ASP A 208 -13.11 11.34 8.48
N GLU A 209 -11.98 11.89 8.96
CA GLU A 209 -11.66 13.32 8.83
C GLU A 209 -10.80 13.62 7.59
N THR A 210 -10.18 12.59 6.99
CA THR A 210 -9.40 12.76 5.76
C THR A 210 -10.33 12.86 4.55
N ALA A 211 -10.33 14.03 3.89
CA ALA A 211 -11.15 14.28 2.71
C ALA A 211 -10.53 13.65 1.45
N VAL A 212 -11.33 12.98 0.63
CA VAL A 212 -10.90 12.37 -0.62
C VAL A 212 -11.71 12.93 -1.78
N ARG A 213 -11.00 13.34 -2.84
CA ARG A 213 -11.57 13.77 -4.11
C ARG A 213 -11.06 12.87 -5.23
N ILE A 214 -11.96 12.32 -6.03
CA ILE A 214 -11.63 11.57 -7.24
C ILE A 214 -12.01 12.41 -8.46
N VAL A 215 -11.03 12.68 -9.32
CA VAL A 215 -11.19 13.51 -10.51
C VAL A 215 -10.94 12.65 -11.75
N ALA A 216 -11.86 12.72 -12.71
CA ALA A 216 -11.65 12.22 -14.06
C ALA A 216 -11.12 13.38 -14.91
N ASP A 217 -9.97 13.21 -15.54
CA ASP A 217 -9.36 14.23 -16.39
C ASP A 217 -8.95 13.60 -17.73
N PRO A 218 -9.56 13.99 -18.86
CA PRO A 218 -9.26 13.40 -20.16
C PRO A 218 -7.86 13.79 -20.69
N ASP A 219 -7.24 14.84 -20.15
CA ASP A 219 -5.89 15.29 -20.53
C ASP A 219 -4.78 14.59 -19.71
N GLU A 220 -5.13 13.88 -18.63
CA GLU A 220 -4.17 13.13 -17.82
C GLU A 220 -3.96 11.70 -18.34
N GLU A 221 -2.71 11.36 -18.68
CA GLU A 221 -2.33 10.02 -19.10
C GLU A 221 -2.07 9.08 -17.91
N ASN A 222 -1.83 9.65 -16.74
CA ASN A 222 -1.25 8.99 -15.57
C ASN A 222 -2.05 9.30 -14.30
N ASN A 223 -1.88 8.47 -13.26
CA ASN A 223 -2.51 8.74 -11.98
C ASN A 223 -1.75 9.86 -11.26
N VAL A 224 -2.44 10.93 -10.90
CA VAL A 224 -1.88 12.04 -10.12
C VAL A 224 -2.50 12.03 -8.73
N HIS A 225 -1.66 12.00 -7.69
CA HIS A 225 -2.09 12.15 -6.31
C HIS A 225 -1.57 13.47 -5.76
N ARG A 226 -2.46 14.30 -5.26
CA ARG A 226 -2.15 15.54 -4.56
C ARG A 226 -2.60 15.44 -3.11
N ILE A 227 -1.67 15.65 -2.18
CA ILE A 227 -1.99 15.78 -0.76
C ILE A 227 -1.94 17.26 -0.42
N SER A 228 -2.94 17.72 0.30
CA SER A 228 -2.97 19.06 0.91
C SER A 228 -3.32 18.89 2.38
N ALA A 229 -2.51 19.47 3.25
CA ALA A 229 -2.79 19.52 4.68
C ALA A 229 -2.49 20.90 5.25
N ASP A 230 -3.35 21.34 6.16
CA ASP A 230 -3.30 22.66 6.77
C ASP A 230 -3.38 22.53 8.29
N GLY A 231 -2.65 23.40 8.98
CA GLY A 231 -2.68 23.54 10.43
C GLY A 231 -1.68 24.57 10.94
N ASP A 232 -1.42 24.61 12.24
CA ASP A 232 -0.54 25.62 12.85
C ASP A 232 0.92 25.53 12.37
N MET A 233 1.34 24.34 11.95
CA MET A 233 2.65 24.10 11.33
C MET A 233 2.80 24.78 9.95
N GLY A 234 1.68 25.22 9.37
CA GLY A 234 1.59 25.81 8.05
C GLY A 234 0.83 24.91 7.08
N HIS A 235 1.23 25.00 5.81
CA HIS A 235 0.60 24.27 4.71
C HIS A 235 1.58 23.26 4.12
N ILE A 236 1.15 22.02 3.99
CA ILE A 236 1.87 20.94 3.33
C ILE A 236 1.14 20.61 2.03
N GLU A 237 1.86 20.65 0.93
CA GLU A 237 1.36 20.21 -0.36
C GLU A 237 2.36 19.30 -1.06
N THR A 238 1.90 18.14 -1.49
CA THR A 238 2.70 17.23 -2.32
C THR A 238 1.91 16.84 -3.57
N THR A 239 2.62 16.57 -4.65
CA THR A 239 2.02 16.06 -5.89
C THR A 239 2.91 14.97 -6.47
N VAL A 240 2.33 13.81 -6.72
CA VAL A 240 2.99 12.66 -7.33
C VAL A 240 2.26 12.29 -8.61
N GLN A 241 2.93 12.41 -9.74
CA GLN A 241 2.47 11.93 -11.04
C GLN A 241 3.09 10.55 -11.29
N ASN A 242 2.29 9.49 -11.10
CA ASN A 242 2.78 8.12 -11.17
C ASN A 242 2.77 7.59 -12.58
N VAL A 243 3.90 7.02 -13.00
CA VAL A 243 3.92 6.17 -14.20
C VAL A 243 3.44 4.75 -13.85
N PRO A 244 2.69 4.10 -14.76
CA PRO A 244 2.33 2.70 -14.61
C PRO A 244 3.59 1.82 -14.53
N SER A 245 3.47 0.70 -13.80
CA SER A 245 4.52 -0.31 -13.81
C SER A 245 4.73 -0.85 -15.23
N PRO A 246 5.99 -1.02 -15.70
CA PRO A 246 6.28 -1.63 -16.99
C PRO A 246 5.68 -3.04 -17.15
N THR A 247 5.46 -3.75 -16.03
CA THR A 247 4.97 -5.13 -15.98
C THR A 247 3.48 -5.24 -15.64
N ASN A 248 2.85 -4.17 -15.11
CA ASN A 248 1.41 -4.12 -14.84
C ASN A 248 0.88 -2.68 -14.87
N PRO A 249 0.20 -2.27 -15.95
CA PRO A 249 -0.30 -0.90 -16.10
C PRO A 249 -1.31 -0.46 -15.03
N LYS A 250 -1.92 -1.38 -14.28
CA LYS A 250 -2.86 -1.05 -13.19
C LYS A 250 -2.18 -0.70 -11.88
N THR A 251 -0.87 -0.96 -11.76
CA THR A 251 -0.10 -0.72 -10.53
C THR A 251 0.86 0.44 -10.75
N SER A 252 0.86 1.42 -9.84
CA SER A 252 1.85 2.50 -9.85
C SER A 252 3.24 1.92 -9.59
N TYR A 253 4.23 2.25 -10.44
CA TYR A 253 5.60 1.76 -10.27
C TYR A 253 6.19 2.15 -8.91
N LEU A 254 5.89 3.36 -8.44
CA LEU A 254 6.33 3.87 -7.14
C LEU A 254 5.88 3.00 -5.96
N ALA A 255 4.72 2.35 -6.05
CA ALA A 255 4.23 1.49 -4.96
C ALA A 255 5.20 0.33 -4.69
N ALA A 256 5.68 -0.33 -5.74
CA ALA A 256 6.68 -1.40 -5.59
C ALA A 256 8.01 -0.87 -5.05
N ILE A 257 8.48 0.27 -5.58
CA ILE A 257 9.74 0.88 -5.15
C ILE A 257 9.67 1.35 -3.69
N SER A 258 8.53 1.88 -3.24
CA SER A 258 8.32 2.29 -1.84
C SER A 258 8.44 1.12 -0.87
N ALA A 259 7.98 -0.07 -1.29
CA ALA A 259 8.07 -1.28 -0.49
C ALA A 259 9.50 -1.82 -0.44
N ILE A 260 10.20 -1.85 -1.58
CA ILE A 260 11.61 -2.22 -1.66
C ILE A 260 12.45 -1.27 -0.79
N GLU A 261 12.21 0.04 -0.87
CA GLU A 261 12.89 1.03 -0.04
C GLU A 261 12.57 0.84 1.43
N LYS A 262 11.31 0.58 1.79
CA LYS A 262 10.95 0.30 3.19
C LYS A 262 11.67 -0.93 3.73
N LEU A 263 11.77 -2.02 2.95
CA LEU A 263 12.54 -3.19 3.35
C LEU A 263 14.04 -2.88 3.48
N ARG A 264 14.60 -2.12 2.51
CA ARG A 264 16.00 -1.68 2.55
C ARG A 264 16.30 -0.82 3.78
N SER A 265 15.36 0.04 4.17
CA SER A 265 15.51 0.97 5.30
C SER A 265 15.55 0.24 6.65
N LEU A 266 15.06 -0.99 6.73
CA LEU A 266 15.13 -1.80 7.96
C LEU A 266 16.53 -2.37 8.21
N GLU A 267 17.36 -2.44 7.16
CA GLU A 267 18.71 -3.03 7.20
C GLU A 267 19.84 -1.99 7.05
N THR A 268 19.51 -0.73 6.74
CA THR A 268 20.50 0.34 6.53
C THR A 268 20.98 0.96 7.85
N ALA A 269 22.26 1.32 7.91
CA ALA A 269 22.83 2.08 9.03
C ALA A 269 22.58 3.60 8.92
N ILE A 270 22.14 4.07 7.74
CA ILE A 270 21.85 5.48 7.47
C ILE A 270 20.37 5.57 7.14
N ASP A 271 19.63 6.24 8.01
CA ASP A 271 18.21 6.50 7.89
C ASP A 271 17.98 8.02 7.71
N VAL A 272 17.20 8.40 6.71
CA VAL A 272 16.95 9.81 6.33
C VAL A 272 15.45 9.99 6.14
N GLY A 273 14.87 10.93 6.89
CA GLY A 273 13.41 11.13 6.94
C GLY A 273 12.84 10.65 8.28
N THR A 274 11.52 10.51 8.37
CA THR A 274 10.79 10.06 9.57
C THR A 274 9.65 9.10 9.24
#